data_AF-A0AAF0TBK5-F1
#
_entry.id   AF-A0AAF0TBK5-F1
#
_cell.length_a   1.000
_cell.length_b   1.000
_cell.length_c   1.000
_cell.angle_alpha   90.00
_cell.angle_beta   90.00
_cell.angle_gamma   90.00
#
_symmetry.space_group_name_H-M   'P 1'
#
loop_
_entity.id
_entity.type
_entity.pdbx_description
1 polymer ?
#
loop_
_entity_poly.entity_id
_entity_poly.type
_entity_poly.pdbx_seq_one_letter_code
_entity_poly.pdbx_strand_id
1 'polypeptide(L)'
;MVHILEGQWETPWSVAWEVRFIQNLKGIVSARVQHSLREGNTLADYFANLVFDFAGNYQLNSVQEVPNEGKKIIYMDKSGTPNIRRFLAESIC
;
A
#
# COMPACT_ATOMS: atom_id res chain seq x y z
N MET A 1 -5.96 -1.41 -12.18
CA MET A 1 -6.86 -0.25 -12.36
C MET A 1 -6.44 0.66 -13.51
N VAL A 2 -5.19 1.14 -13.61
CA VAL A 2 -4.76 2.01 -14.72
C VAL A 2 -5.00 1.36 -16.09
N HIS A 3 -4.57 0.12 -16.28
CA HIS A 3 -4.83 -0.64 -17.52
C HIS A 3 -6.32 -0.87 -17.81
N ILE A 4 -7.18 -0.92 -16.79
CA ILE A 4 -8.64 -1.00 -16.95
C ILE A 4 -9.17 0.34 -17.47
N LEU A 5 -8.70 1.46 -16.92
CA LEU A 5 -9.09 2.82 -17.33
C LEU A 5 -8.54 3.22 -18.72
N GLU A 6 -7.53 2.51 -19.21
CA GLU A 6 -6.97 2.61 -20.56
C GLU A 6 -7.63 1.63 -21.56
N GLY A 7 -8.58 0.81 -21.09
CA GLY A 7 -9.28 -0.18 -21.92
C GLY A 7 -8.43 -1.40 -22.31
N GLN A 8 -7.25 -1.57 -21.70
CA GLN A 8 -6.38 -2.71 -21.97
C GLN A 8 -6.91 -3.98 -21.30
N TRP A 9 -7.54 -3.86 -20.14
CA TRP A 9 -8.08 -4.98 -19.35
C TRP A 9 -9.59 -4.84 -19.14
N GLU A 10 -10.29 -5.97 -19.03
CA GLU A 10 -11.70 -5.99 -18.66
C GLU A 10 -11.93 -5.46 -17.25
N THR A 11 -13.09 -4.83 -17.05
CA THR A 11 -13.47 -4.26 -15.75
C THR A 11 -14.19 -5.31 -14.92
N PRO A 12 -13.67 -5.69 -13.74
CA PRO A 12 -14.39 -6.56 -12.82
C PRO A 12 -15.71 -5.91 -12.39
N TRP A 13 -16.78 -6.70 -12.29
CA TRP A 13 -18.12 -6.19 -11.98
C TRP A 13 -18.16 -5.43 -10.64
N SER A 14 -17.37 -5.87 -9.66
CA SER A 14 -17.27 -5.27 -8.32
C SER A 14 -16.78 -3.82 -8.30
N VAL A 15 -16.11 -3.35 -9.35
CA VAL A 15 -15.56 -1.98 -9.45
C VAL A 15 -16.08 -1.22 -10.67
N ALA A 16 -17.12 -1.74 -11.33
CA ALA A 16 -17.61 -1.22 -12.59
C ALA A 16 -18.14 0.21 -12.48
N TRP A 17 -18.74 0.56 -11.35
CA TRP A 17 -19.27 1.90 -11.10
C TRP A 17 -18.17 2.94 -10.93
N GLU A 18 -17.13 2.60 -10.18
CA GLU A 18 -15.96 3.43 -9.93
C GLU A 18 -15.21 3.70 -11.23
N VAL A 19 -14.99 2.65 -12.04
CA VAL A 19 -14.34 2.79 -13.35
C VAL A 19 -15.12 3.72 -14.27
N ARG A 20 -16.46 3.57 -14.36
CA ARG A 20 -17.32 4.44 -15.17
C ARG A 20 -17.28 5.89 -14.68
N PHE A 21 -17.33 6.11 -13.38
CA PHE A 21 -17.24 7.44 -12.80
C PHE A 21 -15.92 8.14 -13.15
N ILE A 22 -14.80 7.43 -13.00
CA ILE A 22 -13.47 7.97 -13.35
C ILE A 22 -13.37 8.26 -14.85
N GLN A 23 -13.92 7.39 -15.71
CA GLN A 23 -13.95 7.61 -17.15
C GLN A 23 -14.76 8.86 -17.53
N ASN A 24 -15.92 9.08 -16.91
CA ASN A 24 -16.71 10.30 -17.11
C ASN A 24 -15.92 11.55 -16.71
N LEU A 25 -15.21 11.52 -15.57
CA LEU A 25 -14.36 12.62 -15.14
C LEU A 25 -13.24 12.90 -16.15
N LYS A 26 -12.58 11.87 -16.68
CA LYS A 26 -11.55 12.02 -17.74
C LYS A 26 -12.09 12.66 -19.03
N GLY A 27 -13.39 12.53 -19.31
CA GLY A 27 -14.02 13.21 -20.44
C GLY A 27 -14.26 14.70 -20.21
N ILE A 28 -14.34 15.13 -18.95
CA ILE A 28 -14.61 16.52 -18.55
C ILE A 28 -13.31 17.28 -18.32
N VAL A 29 -12.28 16.62 -17.79
CA VAL A 29 -10.98 17.24 -17.46
C VAL A 29 -9.83 16.55 -18.16
N SER A 30 -8.85 17.34 -18.62
CA SER A 30 -7.57 16.81 -19.10
C SER A 30 -6.77 16.28 -17.92
N ALA A 31 -6.88 14.98 -17.66
CA ALA A 31 -6.25 14.30 -16.53
C ALA A 31 -5.45 13.08 -16.98
N ARG A 32 -4.22 12.95 -16.47
CA ARG A 32 -3.37 11.78 -16.67
C ARG A 32 -3.49 10.87 -15.46
N VAL A 33 -3.98 9.65 -15.66
CA VAL A 33 -4.01 8.61 -14.63
C VAL A 33 -2.66 7.90 -14.64
N GLN A 34 -1.99 7.81 -13.50
CA GLN A 34 -0.77 7.04 -13.34
C GLN A 34 -0.92 6.10 -12.15
N HIS A 35 -0.29 4.94 -12.25
CA HIS A 35 -0.25 4.03 -11.12
C HIS A 35 0.80 4.58 -10.15
N SER A 36 0.34 5.02 -8.98
CA SER A 36 1.25 5.20 -7.85
C SER A 36 1.29 3.87 -7.11
N LEU A 37 2.44 3.19 -7.19
CA LEU A 37 2.78 2.15 -6.23
C LEU A 37 2.97 2.87 -4.90
N ARG A 38 1.92 2.87 -4.08
CA ARG A 38 2.05 3.34 -2.71
C ARG A 38 2.80 2.26 -1.95
N GLU A 39 4.11 2.40 -1.89
CA GLU A 39 4.93 1.60 -0.99
C GLU A 39 4.28 1.69 0.40
N GLY A 40 3.99 0.53 1.00
CA GLY A 40 3.54 0.55 2.37
C GLY A 40 4.63 1.18 3.20
N ASN A 41 4.32 2.21 3.98
CA ASN A 41 5.24 2.64 5.03
C ASN A 41 5.24 1.55 6.09
N THR A 42 5.95 0.47 5.77
CA THR A 42 5.98 -0.78 6.53
C THR A 42 6.47 -0.50 7.94
N LEU A 43 7.35 0.49 8.08
CA LEU A 43 7.85 0.94 9.36
C LEU A 43 6.74 1.58 10.21
N ALA A 44 5.96 2.50 9.63
CA ALA A 44 4.82 3.09 10.31
C ALA A 44 3.73 2.07 10.64
N ASP A 45 3.42 1.16 9.70
CA ASP A 45 2.44 0.09 9.90
C ASP A 45 2.89 -0.84 11.05
N TYR A 46 4.18 -1.20 11.10
CA TYR A 46 4.76 -2.03 12.17
C TYR A 46 4.64 -1.36 13.54
N PHE A 47 5.02 -0.08 13.67
CA PHE A 47 4.92 0.62 14.95
C PHE A 47 3.47 0.87 15.37
N ALA A 48 2.57 1.13 14.44
CA ALA A 48 1.15 1.25 14.73
C ALA A 48 0.60 -0.06 15.31
N ASN A 49 0.90 -1.20 14.66
CA ASN A 49 0.47 -2.51 15.13
C ASN A 49 1.08 -2.84 16.50
N LEU A 50 2.36 -2.53 16.72
CA LEU A 50 3.02 -2.75 18.00
C LEU A 50 2.34 -2.01 19.16
N VAL A 51 1.91 -0.76 18.91
CA VAL A 51 1.14 0.04 19.89
C VAL A 51 -0.26 -0.54 20.11
N PHE A 52 -0.93 -0.98 19.05
CA PHE A 52 -2.25 -1.62 19.13
C PHE A 52 -2.20 -2.93 19.95
N ASP A 53 -1.20 -3.77 19.72
CA ASP A 53 -1.06 -5.07 20.38
C ASP A 53 -0.71 -4.94 21.87
N PHE A 54 0.07 -3.92 22.25
CA PHE A 54 0.55 -3.74 23.63
C PHE A 54 -0.32 -2.80 24.48
N ALA A 55 -1.27 -2.07 23.89
CA ALA A 55 -2.16 -1.12 24.56
C ALA A 55 -1.42 -0.15 25.51
N GLY A 56 -0.40 0.56 25.01
CA GLY A 56 0.39 1.51 25.79
C GLY A 56 1.18 2.52 24.94
N ASN A 57 1.90 3.42 25.60
CA ASN A 57 2.79 4.36 24.93
C ASN A 57 4.15 3.70 24.69
N TYR A 58 4.57 3.62 23.42
CA TYR A 58 5.86 3.04 23.04
C TYR A 58 6.82 4.17 22.64
N GLN A 59 7.83 4.42 23.48
CA GLN A 59 8.90 5.38 23.20
C GLN A 59 10.23 4.66 23.18
N LEU A 60 10.91 4.73 22.05
CA LEU A 60 12.23 4.15 21.83
C LEU A 60 13.20 5.29 21.55
N ASN A 61 14.31 5.30 22.27
CA ASN A 61 15.35 6.31 22.09
C ASN A 61 16.52 5.79 21.26
N SER A 62 16.58 4.48 21.02
CA SER A 62 17.64 3.85 20.23
C SER A 62 17.14 2.68 19.39
N VAL A 63 17.76 2.47 18.22
CA VAL A 63 17.39 1.38 17.30
C VAL A 63 17.62 0.00 17.93
N GLN A 64 18.54 -0.12 18.88
CA GLN A 64 18.83 -1.35 19.62
C GLN A 64 17.65 -1.80 20.50
N GLU A 65 16.77 -0.89 20.90
CA GLU A 65 15.59 -1.15 21.72
C GLU A 65 14.42 -1.71 20.88
N VAL A 66 14.47 -1.54 19.55
CA VAL A 66 13.46 -2.07 18.63
C VAL A 66 13.55 -3.60 18.57
N PRO A 67 12.42 -4.32 18.54
CA PRO A 67 12.42 -5.76 18.28
C PRO A 67 13.09 -6.11 16.95
N ASN A 68 13.54 -7.36 16.81
CA ASN A 68 14.34 -7.78 15.65
C ASN A 68 13.58 -7.64 14.32
N GLU A 69 12.27 -7.82 14.34
CA GLU A 69 11.35 -7.64 13.21
C GLU A 69 11.35 -6.17 12.76
N GLY A 70 11.21 -5.23 13.71
CA GLY A 70 11.27 -3.79 13.43
C GLY A 70 12.65 -3.34 12.95
N LYS A 71 13.74 -3.88 13.55
CA LYS A 71 15.12 -3.61 13.08
C LYS A 71 15.31 -4.01 11.63
N LYS A 72 14.82 -5.20 11.23
CA LYS A 72 14.89 -5.66 9.84
C LYS A 72 14.21 -4.66 8.91
N ILE A 73 13.03 -4.17 9.25
CA ILE A 73 12.29 -3.18 8.45
C ILE A 73 13.09 -1.87 8.34
N ILE A 74 13.65 -1.36 9.44
CA ILE A 74 14.50 -0.16 9.44
C ILE A 74 15.71 -0.32 8.52
N TYR A 75 16.40 -1.46 8.57
CA TYR A 75 17.56 -1.71 7.72
C TYR A 75 17.19 -1.86 6.24
N MET A 76 16.06 -2.52 5.94
CA MET A 76 15.59 -2.61 4.55
C MET A 76 15.19 -1.26 3.98
N ASP A 77 14.49 -0.44 4.77
CA ASP A 77 14.11 0.93 4.39
C ASP A 77 15.36 1.80 4.14
N LYS A 78 16.35 1.73 5.04
CA LYS A 78 17.63 2.43 4.88
C LYS A 78 18.42 1.98 3.64
N SER A 79 18.27 0.72 3.23
CA SER A 79 18.91 0.19 2.01
C SER A 79 18.22 0.65 0.72
N GLY A 80 17.08 1.33 0.80
CA GLY A 80 16.28 1.75 -0.36
C GLY A 80 15.61 0.59 -1.09
N THR A 81 15.42 -0.56 -0.42
CA THR A 81 14.78 -1.72 -1.02
C THR A 81 13.26 -1.55 -0.93
N PRO A 82 12.55 -1.47 -2.07
CA PRO A 82 11.13 -1.18 -2.05
C PRO A 82 10.32 -2.32 -1.43
N ASN A 83 9.51 -2.05 -0.40
CA ASN A 83 8.58 -3.02 0.15
C ASN A 83 7.20 -2.94 -0.52
N ILE A 84 6.98 -3.84 -1.47
CA ILE A 84 5.72 -3.92 -2.22
C ILE A 84 4.70 -4.68 -1.37
N ARG A 85 3.61 -4.02 -0.98
CA ARG A 85 2.42 -4.69 -0.42
C ARG A 85 1.82 -5.61 -1.48
N ARG A 86 2.14 -6.91 -1.43
CA ARG A 86 1.45 -7.94 -2.21
C ARG A 86 0.15 -8.30 -1.52
N PHE A 87 -0.98 -7.97 -2.15
CA PHE A 87 -2.21 -8.72 -1.92
C PHE A 87 -2.03 -10.06 -2.62
N LEU A 88 -1.63 -11.09 -1.87
CA LEU A 88 -1.87 -12.46 -2.31
C LEU A 88 -3.37 -12.69 -2.17
N ALA A 89 -4.10 -12.65 -3.29
CA ALA A 89 -5.39 -13.29 -3.33
C ALA A 89 -5.10 -14.79 -3.15
N GLU A 90 -5.33 -15.30 -1.93
CA GLU A 90 -5.37 -16.74 -1.75
C GLU A 90 -6.54 -17.25 -2.59
N SER A 91 -6.20 -17.92 -3.70
CA SER A 91 -7.14 -18.71 -4.46
C SER A 91 -7.62 -19.83 -3.54
N ILE A 92 -8.80 -19.65 -2.95
CA ILE A 92 -9.52 -20.74 -2.31
C ILE A 92 -9.97 -21.65 -3.47
N CYS A 93 -9.24 -22.77 -3.65
CA CYS A 93 -9.68 -23.90 -4.48
C CYS A 93 -10.92 -24.57 -3.87
#